data_AF-A0A9W9T557-F1
#
_entry.id   AF-A0A9W9T557-F1
#
_cell.length_a   1.000
_cell.length_b   1.000
_cell.length_c   1.000
_cell.angle_alpha   90.00
_cell.angle_beta   90.00
_cell.angle_gamma   90.00
#
_symmetry.space_group_name_H-M   'P 1'
#
loop_
_entity.id
_entity.type
_entity.pdbx_description
1 polymer ?
#
loop_
_entity_poly.entity_id
_entity_poly.type
_entity_poly.pdbx_seq_one_letter_code
_entity_poly.pdbx_strand_id
1 'polypeptide(L)'
;MPFYTLIQYFPTGPTNHSTQRYLMITPDQSSADILFRGFQDSIHQKNTFYNDYGVHTAVRPDPEIWVLYGTRGVNYFEFAIGGIYDNPNFPVANFGNYLGVKPLLQSFAKRDTLVSSYPLPLQQRVDSVNYGSFYIRNKHFSDLYWHVGEGENETRVVMPSKEKRSKFRLKISGNDNKTLVMVNYDEIELSYFDQYDGNNEKPLYLSGNTRKWLTTNPSGGTVTVPAKFKMGAIYKGGFSIAPGQSPYIRYDGDEHPGGDIWELY
;
A
#
# COMPACT_ATOMS: atom_id res chain seq x y z
N MET A 1 -3.72 15.45 6.73
CA MET A 1 -3.13 16.50 5.87
C MET A 1 -3.43 16.10 4.44
N PRO A 2 -3.86 17.04 3.58
CA PRO A 2 -4.12 16.72 2.19
C PRO A 2 -2.89 16.09 1.55
N PHE A 3 -3.12 15.11 0.68
CA PHE A 3 -2.07 14.41 -0.06
C PHE A 3 -2.15 14.82 -1.53
N TYR A 4 -0.98 15.05 -2.12
CA TYR A 4 -0.86 15.59 -3.46
C TYR A 4 -0.25 14.53 -4.37
N THR A 5 -0.88 14.31 -5.51
CA THR A 5 -0.38 13.38 -6.51
C THR A 5 -0.26 14.09 -7.85
N LEU A 6 0.94 14.09 -8.41
CA LEU A 6 1.18 14.48 -9.78
C LEU A 6 0.86 13.30 -10.70
N ILE A 7 -0.10 13.50 -11.60
CA ILE A 7 -0.50 12.49 -12.58
C ILE A 7 0.03 12.91 -13.95
N GLN A 8 0.77 12.02 -14.60
CA GLN A 8 1.24 12.17 -15.97
C GLN A 8 0.51 11.19 -16.87
N TYR A 9 -0.19 11.73 -17.86
CA TYR A 9 -0.90 10.92 -18.85
C TYR A 9 -0.19 10.99 -20.20
N PHE A 10 0.23 9.82 -20.68
CA PHE A 10 0.94 9.63 -21.93
C PHE A 10 0.02 8.98 -22.97
N PRO A 11 -0.44 9.75 -23.97
CA PRO A 11 -1.21 9.18 -25.07
C PRO A 11 -0.30 8.30 -25.95
N THR A 12 -0.71 7.07 -26.23
CA THR A 12 0.03 6.07 -27.03
C THR A 12 -0.59 5.81 -28.39
N GLY A 13 -1.72 6.44 -28.71
CA GLY A 13 -2.36 6.35 -30.03
C GLY A 13 -1.69 7.25 -31.08
N PRO A 14 -2.03 7.10 -32.39
CA PRO A 14 -1.46 7.87 -33.51
C PRO A 14 -1.90 9.36 -33.54
N THR A 15 -2.23 9.92 -32.39
CA THR A 15 -2.79 11.26 -32.25
C THR A 15 -1.71 12.26 -31.84
N ASN A 16 -1.81 13.49 -32.36
CA ASN A 16 -0.95 14.64 -32.02
C ASN A 16 -1.18 15.15 -30.58
N HIS A 17 -1.45 14.26 -29.62
CA HIS A 17 -1.76 14.63 -28.26
C HIS A 17 -0.47 14.74 -27.44
N SER A 18 -0.23 15.93 -26.91
CA SER A 18 0.84 16.22 -25.95
C SER A 18 0.64 15.44 -24.65
N THR A 19 1.73 15.11 -23.95
CA THR A 19 1.68 14.62 -22.57
C THR A 19 0.91 15.61 -21.68
N GLN A 20 -0.03 15.08 -20.90
CA GLN A 20 -0.86 15.85 -19.98
C GLN A 20 -0.39 15.66 -18.55
N ARG A 21 -0.66 16.68 -17.73
CA ARG A 21 -0.30 16.72 -16.33
C ARG A 21 -1.50 17.19 -15.52
N TYR A 22 -1.76 16.50 -14.43
CA TYR A 22 -2.79 16.87 -13.47
C TYR A 22 -2.20 16.86 -12.06
N LEU A 23 -2.59 17.83 -11.24
CA LEU A 23 -2.48 17.73 -9.79
C LEU A 23 -3.78 17.13 -9.27
N MET A 24 -3.68 16.03 -8.54
CA MET A 24 -4.80 15.50 -7.77
C MET A 24 -4.54 15.77 -6.30
N ILE A 25 -5.56 16.26 -5.60
CA ILE A 25 -5.54 16.47 -4.15
C ILE A 25 -6.57 15.55 -3.51
N THR A 26 -6.10 14.69 -2.60
CA THR A 26 -6.92 13.79 -1.79
C THR A 26 -6.84 14.16 -0.30
N PRO A 27 -7.79 13.70 0.54
CA PRO A 27 -7.72 13.95 1.98
C PRO A 27 -6.46 13.40 2.65
N ASP A 28 -5.96 12.26 2.17
CA ASP A 28 -4.76 11.57 2.63
C ASP A 28 -4.20 10.63 1.53
N GLN A 29 -3.03 10.02 1.82
CA GLN A 29 -2.37 9.05 0.93
C GLN A 29 -3.23 7.79 0.74
N SER A 30 -3.95 7.34 1.76
CA SER A 30 -4.78 6.13 1.66
C SER A 30 -5.89 6.28 0.63
N SER A 31 -6.49 7.47 0.57
CA SER A 31 -7.49 7.83 -0.44
C SER A 31 -6.89 7.83 -1.85
N ALA A 32 -5.67 8.34 -2.00
CA ALA A 32 -4.94 8.28 -3.27
C ALA A 32 -4.62 6.82 -3.67
N ASP A 33 -4.12 5.99 -2.75
CA ASP A 33 -3.83 4.57 -2.98
C ASP A 33 -5.08 3.82 -3.45
N ILE A 34 -6.22 4.06 -2.80
CA ILE A 34 -7.53 3.49 -3.17
C ILE A 34 -7.89 3.89 -4.60
N LEU A 35 -7.82 5.18 -4.94
CA LEU A 35 -8.08 5.66 -6.30
C LEU A 35 -7.15 5.01 -7.33
N PHE A 36 -5.85 4.94 -7.06
CA PHE A 36 -4.89 4.30 -7.96
C PHE A 36 -5.21 2.83 -8.19
N ARG A 37 -5.51 2.10 -7.12
CA ARG A 37 -5.93 0.70 -7.19
C ARG A 37 -7.17 0.52 -8.07
N GLY A 38 -8.11 1.47 -8.03
CA GLY A 38 -9.27 1.49 -8.92
C GLY A 38 -8.91 1.54 -10.40
N PHE A 39 -7.90 2.34 -10.78
CA PHE A 39 -7.38 2.32 -12.15
C PHE A 39 -6.77 0.96 -12.48
N GLN A 40 -5.94 0.40 -11.58
CA GLN A 40 -5.30 -0.90 -11.81
C GLN A 40 -6.32 -2.03 -11.99
N ASP A 41 -7.32 -2.11 -11.12
CA ASP A 41 -8.38 -3.12 -11.19
C ASP A 41 -9.21 -2.97 -12.47
N SER A 42 -9.53 -1.74 -12.87
CA SER A 42 -10.33 -1.49 -14.07
C SER A 42 -9.58 -1.79 -15.37
N ILE A 43 -8.28 -1.54 -15.38
CA ILE A 43 -7.39 -1.94 -16.48
C ILE A 43 -7.31 -3.47 -16.54
N HIS A 44 -7.10 -4.13 -15.40
CA HIS A 44 -7.00 -5.59 -15.33
C HIS A 44 -8.27 -6.28 -15.81
N GLN A 45 -9.44 -5.79 -15.38
CA GLN A 45 -10.74 -6.34 -15.76
C GLN A 45 -11.17 -5.94 -17.19
N LYS A 46 -10.39 -5.09 -17.87
CA LYS A 46 -10.75 -4.52 -19.18
C LYS A 46 -12.14 -3.88 -19.19
N ASN A 47 -12.49 -3.15 -18.13
CA ASN A 47 -13.79 -2.51 -17.99
C ASN A 47 -13.84 -1.15 -18.69
N THR A 48 -14.85 -0.32 -18.37
CA THR A 48 -15.10 1.04 -18.89
C THR A 48 -13.83 1.91 -19.00
N PHE A 49 -12.88 1.81 -18.08
CA PHE A 49 -11.59 2.53 -18.18
C PHE A 49 -10.70 2.11 -19.33
N TYR A 50 -10.63 0.81 -19.57
CA TYR A 50 -9.87 0.23 -20.66
C TYR A 50 -10.58 0.45 -22.00
N ASN A 51 -11.89 0.20 -22.06
CA ASN A 51 -12.67 0.25 -23.30
C ASN A 51 -13.10 1.68 -23.69
N ASP A 52 -13.66 2.44 -22.76
CA ASP A 52 -14.33 3.72 -23.03
C ASP A 52 -13.38 4.90 -22.85
N TYR A 53 -12.48 4.82 -21.87
CA TYR A 53 -11.49 5.88 -21.60
C TYR A 53 -10.10 5.57 -22.21
N GLY A 54 -9.88 4.34 -22.66
CA GLY A 54 -8.68 3.94 -23.40
C GLY A 54 -7.41 3.92 -22.57
N VAL A 55 -7.48 3.83 -21.24
CA VAL A 55 -6.30 3.72 -20.37
C VAL A 55 -5.92 2.24 -20.26
N HIS A 56 -4.70 1.90 -20.67
CA HIS A 56 -4.24 0.51 -20.79
C HIS A 56 -3.18 0.14 -19.74
N THR A 57 -2.47 1.14 -19.22
CA THR A 57 -1.40 0.90 -18.25
C THR A 57 -1.41 1.99 -17.20
N ALA A 58 -1.29 1.58 -15.93
CA ALA A 58 -1.06 2.46 -14.80
C ALA A 58 0.20 2.01 -14.06
N VAL A 59 1.13 2.94 -13.88
CA VAL A 59 2.39 2.75 -13.15
C VAL A 59 2.47 3.78 -12.06
N ARG A 60 2.92 3.37 -10.87
CA ARG A 60 3.19 4.27 -9.75
C ARG A 60 4.69 4.22 -9.42
N PRO A 61 5.49 5.15 -9.95
CA PRO A 61 6.90 5.24 -9.57
C PRO A 61 7.10 5.67 -8.11
N ASP A 62 6.17 6.44 -7.55
CA ASP A 62 6.21 7.02 -6.21
C ASP A 62 4.78 7.23 -5.70
N PRO A 63 4.51 7.20 -4.38
CA PRO A 63 3.19 7.56 -3.83
C PRO A 63 2.61 8.87 -4.40
N GLU A 64 3.46 9.87 -4.63
CA GLU A 64 3.09 11.21 -5.13
C GLU A 64 3.12 11.31 -6.67
N ILE A 65 3.54 10.28 -7.40
CA ILE A 65 3.67 10.33 -8.86
C ILE A 65 2.97 9.14 -9.50
N TRP A 66 1.97 9.42 -10.33
CA TRP A 66 1.30 8.40 -11.14
C TRP A 66 1.58 8.62 -12.62
N VAL A 67 1.82 7.53 -13.33
CA VAL A 67 2.07 7.53 -14.76
C VAL A 67 1.06 6.61 -15.43
N LEU A 68 0.25 7.18 -16.31
CA LEU A 68 -0.83 6.49 -16.99
C LEU A 68 -0.59 6.53 -18.50
N TYR A 69 -0.87 5.42 -19.18
CA TYR A 69 -0.76 5.29 -20.63
C TYR A 69 -2.09 4.91 -21.23
N GLY A 70 -2.49 5.58 -22.31
CA GLY A 70 -3.76 5.29 -22.96
C GLY A 70 -3.86 5.78 -24.40
N THR A 71 -4.86 5.32 -25.13
CA THR A 71 -5.02 5.62 -26.56
C THR A 71 -5.85 6.87 -26.84
N ARG A 72 -6.55 7.45 -25.84
CA ARG A 72 -7.47 8.59 -26.00
C ARG A 72 -6.90 9.91 -25.47
N GLY A 73 -7.47 11.04 -25.90
CA GLY A 73 -6.98 12.40 -25.61
C GLY A 73 -7.52 13.09 -24.34
N VAL A 74 -7.26 14.41 -24.25
CA VAL A 74 -7.25 15.30 -23.06
C VAL A 74 -8.42 15.18 -22.09
N ASN A 75 -9.66 15.08 -22.56
CA ASN A 75 -10.80 15.23 -21.66
C ASN A 75 -11.17 13.93 -20.95
N TYR A 76 -10.72 12.78 -21.48
CA TYR A 76 -11.16 11.48 -20.98
C TYR A 76 -10.64 11.19 -19.57
N PHE A 77 -9.49 11.73 -19.16
CA PHE A 77 -8.97 11.46 -17.83
C PHE A 77 -9.78 12.12 -16.71
N GLU A 78 -10.17 13.39 -16.89
CA GLU A 78 -11.05 14.10 -15.95
C GLU A 78 -12.42 13.41 -15.86
N PHE A 79 -12.98 13.00 -17.01
CA PHE A 79 -14.22 12.21 -17.06
C PHE A 79 -14.08 10.86 -16.38
N ALA A 80 -12.93 10.22 -16.49
CA ALA A 80 -12.73 8.90 -15.95
C ALA A 80 -12.55 8.96 -14.41
N ILE A 81 -11.87 9.98 -13.86
CA ILE A 81 -11.88 10.23 -12.40
C ILE A 81 -13.29 10.56 -11.91
N GLY A 82 -14.02 11.42 -12.63
CA GLY A 82 -15.43 11.69 -12.34
C GLY A 82 -16.25 10.39 -12.33
N GLY A 83 -16.05 9.55 -13.34
CA GLY A 83 -16.71 8.25 -13.49
C GLY A 83 -16.38 7.25 -12.38
N ILE A 84 -15.17 7.23 -11.82
CA ILE A 84 -14.85 6.39 -10.64
C ILE A 84 -15.67 6.83 -9.43
N TYR A 85 -15.80 8.15 -9.23
CA TYR A 85 -16.49 8.70 -8.09
C TYR A 85 -18.02 8.56 -8.21
N ASP A 86 -18.55 8.80 -9.41
CA ASP A 86 -19.99 8.91 -9.68
C ASP A 86 -20.62 7.55 -10.07
N ASN A 87 -19.84 6.50 -10.34
CA ASN A 87 -20.35 5.18 -10.77
C ASN A 87 -20.38 4.14 -9.63
N PRO A 88 -21.57 3.73 -9.15
CA PRO A 88 -21.70 2.74 -8.08
C PRO A 88 -21.28 1.31 -8.50
N ASN A 89 -21.21 1.03 -9.81
CA ASN A 89 -20.87 -0.28 -10.37
C ASN A 89 -19.36 -0.44 -10.68
N PHE A 90 -18.53 0.50 -10.22
CA PHE A 90 -17.10 0.40 -10.41
C PHE A 90 -16.53 -0.79 -9.61
N PRO A 91 -15.50 -1.53 -10.10
CA PRO A 91 -15.12 -2.84 -9.55
C PRO A 91 -14.71 -2.85 -8.08
N VAL A 92 -14.25 -1.73 -7.55
CA VAL A 92 -14.27 -1.51 -6.11
C VAL A 92 -15.62 -0.89 -5.78
N ALA A 93 -16.64 -1.76 -5.71
CA ALA A 93 -17.95 -1.36 -5.21
C ALA A 93 -17.70 -0.64 -3.87
N ASN A 94 -18.14 0.61 -3.76
CA ASN A 94 -17.94 1.54 -2.61
C ASN A 94 -16.78 2.56 -2.69
N PHE A 95 -16.20 2.86 -3.85
CA PHE A 95 -15.21 3.96 -4.00
C PHE A 95 -15.62 5.27 -3.31
N GLY A 96 -16.84 5.76 -3.58
CA GLY A 96 -17.36 6.98 -2.97
C GLY A 96 -17.50 6.89 -1.44
N ASN A 97 -17.85 5.72 -0.91
CA ASN A 97 -17.95 5.49 0.54
C ASN A 97 -16.57 5.40 1.21
N TYR A 98 -15.54 4.90 0.52
CA TYR A 98 -14.19 4.80 1.06
C TYR A 98 -13.41 6.12 1.00
N LEU A 99 -13.62 6.92 -0.04
CA LEU A 99 -12.92 8.22 -0.17
C LEU A 99 -13.56 9.31 0.69
N GLY A 100 -14.88 9.24 0.93
CA GLY A 100 -15.66 10.22 1.69
C GLY A 100 -15.75 11.61 1.05
N VAL A 101 -14.82 11.97 0.15
CA VAL A 101 -14.69 13.27 -0.51
C VAL A 101 -14.21 13.08 -1.95
N LYS A 102 -14.77 13.86 -2.88
CA LYS A 102 -14.31 13.88 -4.28
C LYS A 102 -12.90 14.47 -4.36
N PRO A 103 -11.94 13.82 -5.03
CA PRO A 103 -10.62 14.39 -5.22
C PRO A 103 -10.71 15.70 -6.03
N LEU A 104 -9.93 16.71 -5.65
CA LEU A 104 -9.78 17.90 -6.48
C LEU A 104 -8.77 17.59 -7.58
N LEU A 105 -9.13 17.86 -8.82
CA LEU A 105 -8.24 17.68 -9.97
C LEU A 105 -8.00 19.03 -10.63
N GLN A 106 -6.73 19.38 -10.84
CA GLN A 106 -6.32 20.59 -11.53
C GLN A 106 -5.40 20.23 -12.68
N SER A 107 -5.80 20.58 -13.91
CA SER A 107 -4.96 20.40 -15.09
C SER A 107 -3.84 21.45 -15.16
N PHE A 108 -2.66 21.03 -15.61
CA PHE A 108 -1.53 21.91 -15.89
C PHE A 108 -1.31 22.09 -17.39
N ALA A 109 -0.53 23.12 -17.74
CA ALA A 109 -0.06 23.32 -19.11
C ALA A 109 0.63 22.06 -19.65
N LYS A 110 0.36 21.76 -20.93
CA LYS A 110 0.91 20.64 -21.68
C LYS A 110 2.44 20.67 -21.63
N ARG A 111 3.07 19.51 -21.48
CA ARG A 111 4.53 19.39 -21.30
C ARG A 111 5.33 20.10 -22.39
N ASP A 112 4.84 20.03 -23.62
CA ASP A 112 5.52 20.53 -24.82
C ASP A 112 5.59 22.06 -24.88
N THR A 113 4.96 22.77 -23.91
CA THR A 113 4.88 24.23 -23.89
C THR A 113 5.72 24.91 -22.82
N LEU A 114 6.25 24.19 -21.82
CA LEU A 114 7.03 24.79 -20.72
C LEU A 114 8.10 23.84 -20.16
N VAL A 115 9.36 24.30 -20.18
CA VAL A 115 10.47 23.74 -19.41
C VAL A 115 10.19 24.00 -17.94
N SER A 116 9.59 23.06 -17.21
CA SER A 116 9.58 23.10 -15.75
C SER A 116 10.21 21.82 -15.21
N SER A 117 11.27 22.01 -14.44
CA SER A 117 11.86 21.03 -13.55
C SER A 117 10.79 20.48 -12.61
N TYR A 118 10.83 19.16 -12.39
CA TYR A 118 9.99 18.44 -11.46
C TYR A 118 10.06 19.09 -10.07
N PRO A 119 8.94 19.29 -9.34
CA PRO A 119 9.01 19.07 -7.92
C PRO A 119 9.32 17.59 -7.74
N LEU A 120 10.59 17.27 -7.48
CA LEU A 120 10.97 15.94 -7.02
C LEU A 120 10.32 15.75 -5.64
N PRO A 121 9.59 14.65 -5.39
CA PRO A 121 9.09 14.33 -4.06
C PRO A 121 10.21 14.45 -3.02
N LEU A 122 9.90 15.10 -1.91
CA LEU A 122 10.78 15.10 -0.74
C LEU A 122 10.71 13.72 -0.08
N GLN A 123 11.82 12.98 -0.16
CA GLN A 123 12.24 11.87 0.71
C GLN A 123 11.32 10.64 0.88
N GLN A 124 11.85 9.49 0.42
CA GLN A 124 11.90 8.20 1.15
C GLN A 124 10.63 7.70 1.86
N ARG A 125 9.43 7.90 1.31
CA ARG A 125 8.25 7.17 1.78
C ARG A 125 8.23 5.79 1.14
N VAL A 126 8.06 4.75 1.94
CA VAL A 126 7.82 3.41 1.41
C VAL A 126 6.51 3.44 0.65
N ASP A 127 6.58 3.01 -0.60
CA ASP A 127 5.39 2.82 -1.41
C ASP A 127 4.67 1.54 -0.99
N SER A 128 3.35 1.61 -0.80
CA SER A 128 2.48 0.49 -0.39
C SER A 128 2.27 -0.52 -1.52
N VAL A 129 3.32 -0.84 -2.30
CA VAL A 129 3.24 -1.76 -3.44
C VAL A 129 3.45 -3.20 -2.98
N ASN A 130 2.62 -4.11 -3.50
CA ASN A 130 2.70 -5.54 -3.24
C ASN A 130 4.13 -6.06 -3.50
N TYR A 131 4.67 -6.92 -2.63
CA TYR A 131 6.06 -7.40 -2.67
C TYR A 131 7.16 -6.34 -2.42
N GLY A 132 6.79 -5.09 -2.13
CA GLY A 132 7.70 -4.09 -1.59
C GLY A 132 8.33 -4.57 -0.28
N SER A 133 9.58 -4.17 -0.04
CA SER A 133 10.31 -4.54 1.17
C SER A 133 10.70 -3.32 1.98
N PHE A 134 10.48 -3.37 3.28
CA PHE A 134 10.58 -2.20 4.17
C PHE A 134 10.86 -2.65 5.60
N TYR A 135 11.10 -1.69 6.47
CA TYR A 135 11.10 -1.83 7.92
C TYR A 135 9.76 -1.36 8.48
N ILE A 136 9.36 -1.88 9.64
CA ILE A 136 8.15 -1.41 10.34
C ILE A 136 8.63 -0.66 11.58
N ARG A 137 8.19 0.59 11.76
CA ARG A 137 8.56 1.43 12.92
C ARG A 137 7.35 1.99 13.64
N ASN A 138 7.49 2.26 14.93
CA ASN A 138 6.43 2.90 15.71
C ASN A 138 6.34 4.38 15.31
N LYS A 139 5.12 4.86 15.04
CA LYS A 139 4.90 6.24 14.59
C LYS A 139 5.16 7.27 15.69
N HIS A 140 4.97 6.89 16.96
CA HIS A 140 5.18 7.76 18.13
C HIS A 140 6.62 7.70 18.65
N PHE A 141 7.31 6.57 18.43
CA PHE A 141 8.69 6.34 18.83
C PHE A 141 9.52 5.96 17.61
N SER A 142 10.04 6.96 16.88
CA SER A 142 10.69 6.77 15.58
C SER A 142 11.98 5.93 15.61
N ASP A 143 12.56 5.73 16.79
CA ASP A 143 13.71 4.86 17.02
C ASP A 143 13.32 3.40 17.29
N LEU A 144 12.02 3.09 17.43
CA LEU A 144 11.53 1.77 17.76
C LEU A 144 11.05 1.02 16.51
N TYR A 145 11.77 -0.04 16.13
CA TYR A 145 11.51 -0.85 14.94
C TYR A 145 11.06 -2.26 15.29
N TRP A 146 10.35 -2.91 14.38
CA TRP A 146 10.13 -4.36 14.46
C TRP A 146 11.42 -5.11 14.14
N HIS A 147 11.72 -6.09 14.98
CA HIS A 147 12.84 -6.99 14.86
C HIS A 147 12.39 -8.43 15.08
N VAL A 148 12.87 -9.33 14.23
CA VAL A 148 12.73 -10.78 14.42
C VAL A 148 13.95 -11.25 15.20
N GLY A 149 13.75 -11.55 16.47
CA GLY A 149 14.80 -11.98 17.40
C GLY A 149 14.47 -13.33 18.04
N GLU A 150 15.42 -13.85 18.82
CA GLU A 150 15.21 -15.05 19.63
C GLU A 150 14.23 -14.76 20.76
N GLY A 151 13.10 -15.47 20.78
CA GLY A 151 12.14 -15.50 21.87
C GLY A 151 12.36 -16.71 22.78
N GLU A 152 11.38 -16.98 23.63
CA GLU A 152 11.40 -18.17 24.50
C GLU A 152 11.43 -19.49 23.69
N ASN A 153 12.15 -20.49 24.21
CA ASN A 153 12.21 -21.85 23.67
C ASN A 153 12.63 -21.94 22.18
N GLU A 154 13.66 -21.17 21.79
CA GLU A 154 14.23 -21.16 20.42
C GLU A 154 13.23 -20.74 19.32
N THR A 155 12.06 -20.23 19.69
CA THR A 155 11.12 -19.65 18.73
C THR A 155 11.56 -18.23 18.41
N ARG A 156 11.69 -17.89 17.12
CA ARG A 156 11.90 -16.49 16.74
C ARG A 156 10.57 -15.76 16.70
N VAL A 157 10.53 -14.61 17.33
CA VAL A 157 9.33 -13.80 17.51
C VAL A 157 9.60 -12.38 17.07
N VAL A 158 8.55 -11.70 16.62
CA VAL A 158 8.64 -10.27 16.30
C VAL A 158 8.53 -9.49 17.62
N MET A 159 9.49 -8.61 17.85
CA MET A 159 9.61 -7.78 19.04
C MET A 159 10.03 -6.35 18.63
N PRO A 160 9.69 -5.33 19.43
CA PRO A 160 10.18 -3.98 19.19
C PRO A 160 11.64 -3.86 19.65
N SER A 161 12.47 -3.16 18.89
CA SER A 161 13.88 -2.93 19.20
C SER A 161 14.32 -1.54 18.76
N LYS A 162 15.17 -0.91 19.58
CA LYS A 162 15.82 0.38 19.25
C LYS A 162 17.18 0.22 18.57
N GLU A 163 17.74 -0.98 18.63
CA GLU A 163 19.11 -1.27 18.18
C GLU A 163 19.13 -2.11 16.90
N LYS A 164 18.11 -2.95 16.72
CA LYS A 164 17.99 -3.88 15.60
C LYS A 164 16.70 -3.64 14.85
N ARG A 165 16.71 -3.96 13.55
CA ARG A 165 15.53 -3.92 12.70
C ARG A 165 15.58 -5.07 11.71
N SER A 166 14.42 -5.67 11.45
CA SER A 166 14.28 -6.71 10.45
C SER A 166 13.58 -6.15 9.22
N LYS A 167 14.00 -6.61 8.05
CA LYS A 167 13.36 -6.25 6.79
C LYS A 167 12.17 -7.16 6.58
N PHE A 168 11.03 -6.58 6.24
CA PHE A 168 9.77 -7.27 6.00
C PHE A 168 9.34 -7.10 4.55
N ARG A 169 8.39 -7.93 4.14
CA ARG A 169 7.66 -7.81 2.89
C ARG A 169 6.20 -8.12 3.15
N LEU A 170 5.34 -7.39 2.46
CA LEU A 170 3.91 -7.65 2.43
C LEU A 170 3.50 -8.21 1.08
N LYS A 171 2.59 -9.18 1.15
CA LYS A 171 1.95 -9.76 -0.02
C LYS A 171 0.43 -9.64 0.11
N ILE A 172 -0.28 -9.24 -0.94
CA ILE A 172 -1.75 -9.40 -1.01
C ILE A 172 -2.07 -10.90 -1.08
N SER A 173 -2.82 -11.42 -0.11
CA SER A 173 -3.10 -12.85 -0.01
C SER A 173 -3.81 -13.35 -1.28
N GLY A 174 -3.32 -14.45 -1.83
CA GLY A 174 -3.83 -15.03 -3.08
C GLY A 174 -3.56 -14.20 -4.35
N ASN A 175 -2.75 -13.14 -4.29
CA ASN A 175 -2.46 -12.29 -5.45
C ASN A 175 -0.95 -12.10 -5.68
N ASP A 176 -0.48 -12.56 -6.84
CA ASP A 176 0.93 -12.51 -7.23
C ASP A 176 1.30 -11.26 -8.06
N ASN A 177 0.37 -10.33 -8.27
CA ASN A 177 0.64 -9.10 -9.01
C ASN A 177 1.50 -8.14 -8.17
N LYS A 178 2.80 -8.13 -8.45
CA LYS A 178 3.82 -7.34 -7.73
C LYS A 178 3.75 -5.83 -7.95
N THR A 179 2.97 -5.35 -8.91
CA THR A 179 2.83 -3.90 -9.16
C THR A 179 1.55 -3.35 -8.57
N LEU A 180 0.75 -4.20 -7.95
CA LEU A 180 -0.55 -3.83 -7.39
C LEU A 180 -0.35 -3.04 -6.10
N VAL A 181 -1.00 -1.89 -6.02
CA VAL A 181 -1.01 -1.04 -4.82
C VAL A 181 -1.89 -1.67 -3.76
N MET A 182 -1.35 -1.85 -2.57
CA MET A 182 -2.05 -2.34 -1.39
C MET A 182 -2.89 -1.22 -0.78
N VAL A 183 -4.13 -1.54 -0.42
CA VAL A 183 -5.09 -0.60 0.17
C VAL A 183 -5.64 -1.15 1.48
N ASN A 184 -6.18 -0.29 2.35
CA ASN A 184 -6.49 -0.63 3.75
C ASN A 184 -7.35 -1.89 3.96
N TYR A 185 -8.22 -2.23 3.00
CA TYR A 185 -9.11 -3.38 3.10
C TYR A 185 -8.54 -4.67 2.46
N ASP A 186 -7.37 -4.61 1.82
CA ASP A 186 -6.70 -5.80 1.28
C ASP A 186 -6.33 -6.73 2.44
N GLU A 187 -6.57 -8.03 2.24
CA GLU A 187 -6.02 -9.08 3.09
C GLU A 187 -4.58 -9.34 2.65
N ILE A 188 -3.65 -9.28 3.60
CA ILE A 188 -2.21 -9.37 3.32
C ILE A 188 -1.53 -10.39 4.23
N GLU A 189 -0.39 -10.89 3.78
CA GLU A 189 0.51 -11.80 4.48
C GLU A 189 1.84 -11.08 4.74
N LEU A 190 2.39 -11.22 5.96
CA LEU A 190 3.70 -10.69 6.32
C LEU A 190 4.77 -11.78 6.19
N SER A 191 5.89 -11.41 5.58
CA SER A 191 7.12 -12.18 5.60
C SER A 191 8.28 -11.30 6.05
N TYR A 192 9.38 -11.94 6.45
CA TYR A 192 10.61 -11.27 6.81
C TYR A 192 11.80 -11.88 6.07
N PHE A 193 12.87 -11.10 5.92
CA PHE A 193 14.14 -11.59 5.38
C PHE A 193 15.05 -12.02 6.51
N ASP A 194 15.39 -13.31 6.54
CA ASP A 194 16.19 -13.91 7.59
C ASP A 194 17.69 -13.71 7.33
N GLN A 195 18.30 -12.76 8.06
CA GLN A 195 19.73 -12.46 7.92
C GLN A 195 20.64 -13.66 8.25
N TYR A 196 20.16 -14.61 9.07
CA TYR A 196 20.92 -15.79 9.47
C TYR A 196 20.83 -16.93 8.44
N ASP A 197 19.88 -16.85 7.52
CA ASP A 197 19.62 -17.84 6.48
C ASP A 197 19.71 -17.19 5.09
N GLY A 198 20.82 -16.48 4.85
CA GLY A 198 21.13 -15.91 3.53
C GLY A 198 20.17 -14.82 3.03
N ASN A 199 19.40 -14.16 3.91
CA ASN A 199 18.29 -13.29 3.58
C ASN A 199 17.16 -13.99 2.82
N ASN A 200 16.94 -15.28 3.08
CA ASN A 200 15.77 -15.98 2.57
C ASN A 200 14.49 -15.39 3.17
N GLU A 201 13.48 -15.23 2.32
CA GLU A 201 12.16 -14.76 2.74
C GLU A 201 11.43 -15.88 3.49
N LYS A 202 10.94 -15.58 4.70
CA LYS A 202 10.21 -16.52 5.55
C LYS A 202 8.87 -15.92 5.98
N PRO A 203 7.77 -16.69 5.91
CA PRO A 203 6.47 -16.22 6.35
C PRO A 203 6.42 -16.03 7.87
N LEU A 204 5.51 -15.17 8.31
CA LEU A 204 5.15 -15.03 9.72
C LEU A 204 3.82 -15.69 10.01
N TYR A 205 3.68 -16.14 11.24
CA TYR A 205 2.52 -16.85 11.78
C TYR A 205 2.05 -16.17 13.05
N LEU A 206 0.81 -16.43 13.44
CA LEU A 206 0.32 -16.08 14.77
C LEU A 206 0.59 -17.25 15.72
N SER A 207 1.16 -16.95 16.88
CA SER A 207 1.17 -17.90 17.99
C SER A 207 -0.29 -18.17 18.40
N GLY A 208 -0.55 -19.37 18.93
CA GLY A 208 -1.90 -19.94 19.11
C GLY A 208 -2.96 -19.00 19.69
N ASN A 209 -4.23 -19.43 19.60
CA ASN A 209 -5.44 -18.61 19.71
C ASN A 209 -5.51 -17.55 20.85
N THR A 210 -4.87 -17.79 21.98
CA THR A 210 -4.88 -16.89 23.15
C THR A 210 -3.80 -15.81 23.13
N ARG A 211 -2.64 -16.05 22.51
CA ARG A 211 -1.49 -15.13 22.58
C ARG A 211 -1.38 -14.23 21.35
N LYS A 212 -1.64 -14.76 20.15
CA LYS A 212 -1.62 -14.01 18.87
C LYS A 212 -0.34 -13.18 18.64
N TRP A 213 0.81 -13.69 19.08
CA TRP A 213 2.12 -13.06 18.84
C TRP A 213 2.59 -13.36 17.43
N LEU A 214 3.23 -12.40 16.76
CA LEU A 214 3.88 -12.68 15.49
C LEU A 214 5.15 -13.52 15.72
N THR A 215 5.21 -14.68 15.08
CA THR A 215 6.27 -15.68 15.23
C THR A 215 6.70 -16.25 13.87
N THR A 216 7.93 -16.73 13.77
CA THR A 216 8.44 -17.43 12.56
C THR A 216 8.04 -18.90 12.54
N ASN A 217 7.65 -19.44 13.69
CA ASN A 217 7.29 -20.85 13.85
C ASN A 217 5.80 -20.96 14.18
N PRO A 218 5.02 -21.72 13.40
CA PRO A 218 3.62 -21.93 13.70
C PRO A 218 3.45 -22.77 14.97
N SER A 219 2.46 -22.42 15.79
CA SER A 219 2.14 -23.18 16.99
C SER A 219 1.62 -24.57 16.63
N GLY A 220 2.24 -25.63 17.16
CA GLY A 220 1.68 -26.99 17.16
C GLY A 220 1.89 -27.83 15.90
N GLY A 221 2.88 -27.53 15.06
CA GLY A 221 3.30 -28.40 13.94
C GLY A 221 2.26 -28.66 12.83
N THR A 222 1.08 -28.03 12.91
CA THR A 222 -0.06 -28.28 12.02
C THR A 222 -0.55 -27.04 11.28
N VAL A 223 -0.24 -25.83 11.76
CA VAL A 223 -0.62 -24.59 11.06
C VAL A 223 0.47 -24.21 10.07
N THR A 224 0.35 -24.60 8.81
CA THR A 224 1.29 -24.19 7.74
C THR A 224 0.85 -22.92 7.01
N VAL A 225 -0.28 -22.34 7.39
CA VAL A 225 -0.85 -21.17 6.71
C VAL A 225 -0.28 -19.89 7.32
N PRO A 226 0.38 -19.02 6.53
CA PRO A 226 0.85 -17.72 7.00
C PRO A 226 -0.27 -16.89 7.62
N ALA A 227 0.10 -16.06 8.60
CA ALA A 227 -0.83 -15.12 9.21
C ALA A 227 -1.36 -14.13 8.17
N LYS A 228 -2.67 -13.91 8.21
CA LYS A 228 -3.36 -12.94 7.37
C LYS A 228 -3.98 -11.83 8.22
N PHE A 229 -3.94 -10.62 7.71
CA PHE A 229 -4.48 -9.43 8.38
C PHE A 229 -4.93 -8.41 7.33
N LYS A 230 -5.75 -7.44 7.72
CA LYS A 230 -6.06 -6.30 6.84
C LYS A 230 -4.87 -5.34 6.78
N MET A 231 -4.57 -4.78 5.62
CA MET A 231 -3.54 -3.74 5.47
C MET A 231 -3.74 -2.56 6.43
N GLY A 232 -4.99 -2.17 6.64
CA GLY A 232 -5.37 -1.11 7.56
C GLY A 232 -4.96 -1.37 9.00
N ALA A 233 -4.80 -2.64 9.42
CA ALA A 233 -4.43 -3.00 10.79
C ALA A 233 -3.07 -2.41 11.20
N ILE A 234 -2.12 -2.30 10.28
CA ILE A 234 -0.80 -1.70 10.57
C ILE A 234 -0.96 -0.23 10.98
N TYR A 235 -1.83 0.49 10.29
CA TYR A 235 -1.99 1.94 10.43
C TYR A 235 -3.04 2.37 11.46
N LYS A 236 -3.93 1.46 11.86
CA LYS A 236 -5.09 1.75 12.72
C LYS A 236 -5.01 1.11 14.11
N GLY A 237 -3.80 0.79 14.57
CA GLY A 237 -3.60 0.24 15.91
C GLY A 237 -3.92 -1.25 16.01
N GLY A 238 -3.92 -2.01 14.93
CA GLY A 238 -4.21 -3.46 14.96
C GLY A 238 -3.11 -4.30 15.60
N PHE A 239 -1.94 -3.71 15.89
CA PHE A 239 -0.82 -4.39 16.52
C PHE A 239 -0.36 -3.63 17.76
N SER A 240 -0.04 -4.35 18.83
CA SER A 240 0.46 -3.76 20.09
C SER A 240 1.72 -4.45 20.58
N ILE A 241 2.47 -3.76 21.43
CA ILE A 241 3.48 -4.40 22.28
C ILE A 241 2.75 -5.11 23.42
N ALA A 242 2.89 -6.43 23.50
CA ALA A 242 2.23 -7.25 24.51
C ALA A 242 2.62 -6.79 25.94
N PRO A 243 1.64 -6.60 26.84
CA PRO A 243 1.94 -6.25 28.23
C PRO A 243 2.55 -7.44 28.97
N GLY A 244 3.74 -7.29 29.58
CA GLY A 244 4.38 -8.35 30.38
C GLY A 244 5.92 -8.45 30.24
N GLN A 245 6.47 -9.62 30.59
CA GLN A 245 7.93 -9.86 30.75
C GLN A 245 8.74 -9.84 29.45
N SER A 246 8.12 -10.05 28.28
CA SER A 246 8.80 -9.99 26.99
C SER A 246 7.97 -9.16 26.01
N PRO A 247 8.52 -8.06 25.46
CA PRO A 247 7.78 -7.19 24.56
C PRO A 247 7.65 -7.87 23.19
N TYR A 248 6.59 -8.64 22.99
CA TYR A 248 6.29 -9.25 21.69
C TYR A 248 5.28 -8.39 20.93
N ILE A 249 5.38 -8.36 19.60
CA ILE A 249 4.35 -7.75 18.77
C ILE A 249 3.16 -8.72 18.70
N ARG A 250 2.01 -8.26 19.21
CA ARG A 250 0.74 -8.99 19.24
C ARG A 250 -0.23 -8.40 18.23
N TYR A 251 -0.97 -9.27 17.55
CA TYR A 251 -2.09 -8.87 16.71
C TYR A 251 -3.39 -8.83 17.51
N ASP A 252 -4.00 -7.64 17.59
CA ASP A 252 -5.21 -7.38 18.39
C ASP A 252 -6.49 -7.30 17.56
N GLY A 253 -6.38 -7.22 16.24
CA GLY A 253 -7.50 -7.12 15.30
C GLY A 253 -7.26 -6.06 14.23
N ASP A 254 -8.26 -5.82 13.37
CA ASP A 254 -8.13 -4.87 12.25
C ASP A 254 -8.06 -3.40 12.73
N GLU A 255 -8.70 -3.09 13.87
CA GLU A 255 -8.65 -1.80 14.54
C GLU A 255 -8.73 -2.04 16.06
N HIS A 256 -7.80 -1.48 16.84
CA HIS A 256 -7.82 -1.61 18.29
C HIS A 256 -7.51 -0.26 18.98
N PRO A 257 -8.45 0.33 19.74
CA PRO A 257 -8.26 1.62 20.41
C PRO A 257 -7.11 1.68 21.44
N GLY A 258 -6.50 0.54 21.79
CA GLY A 258 -5.33 0.45 22.66
C GLY A 258 -4.05 -0.03 21.97
N GLY A 259 -4.06 -0.23 20.66
CA GLY A 259 -2.89 -0.70 19.93
C GLY A 259 -1.97 0.42 19.44
N ASP A 260 -0.74 0.03 19.12
CA ASP A 260 0.30 0.94 18.65
C ASP A 260 0.10 1.25 17.16
N ILE A 261 0.34 2.51 16.78
CA ILE A 261 0.31 2.91 15.36
C ILE A 261 1.70 2.67 14.76
N TRP A 262 1.75 1.82 13.73
CA TRP A 262 2.97 1.49 13.02
C TRP A 262 2.97 2.10 11.62
N GLU A 263 4.16 2.30 11.06
CA GLU A 263 4.33 2.75 9.68
C GLU A 263 5.43 1.97 8.96
N LEU A 264 5.31 1.92 7.64
CA LEU A 264 6.28 1.27 6.76
C LEU A 264 7.38 2.28 6.41
N TYR A 265 8.64 1.90 6.59
CA TYR A 265 9.83 2.76 6.47
C TYR A 265 10.95 2.13 5.63
#